data_AF-A0A2D7RSI3-F1
#
_entry.id   AF-A0A2D7RSI3-F1
#
_cell.length_a   1.000
_cell.length_b   1.000
_cell.length_c   1.000
_cell.angle_alpha   90.00
_cell.angle_beta   90.00
_cell.angle_gamma   90.00
#
_symmetry.space_group_name_H-M   'P 1'
#
loop_
_entity.id
_entity.type
_entity.pdbx_description
1 polymer ?
#
loop_
_entity_poly.entity_id
_entity_poly.type
_entity_poly.pdbx_seq_one_letter_code
_entity_poly.pdbx_strand_id
1 'polypeptide(L)'
;MIKLDRRKNIFYLTLDNEENRWNTTFVRKICEAIDEIEASQGPGALVTTSSNPKFFSNGLDLDWIAKTEGPERDAFLPEFMALMGNIITLSIPSVCAINGHAFGAGFMVALCHDVRLMRKDRGFACANEIEIGMLIPEPELALFKHKLPANVFFETVQLARRWTGPDAASAGIVSEAIDLSDLLPKAIEKAESLAHLGSNRHVYRAMKERLFGMSPSINDVHGAAHLLKNR
;
A
#
# COMPACT_ATOMS: atom_id res chain seq x y z
N MET A 1 7.90 8.21 14.58
CA MET A 1 7.84 6.99 13.73
C MET A 1 6.44 6.80 13.17
N ILE A 2 5.40 6.52 13.97
CA ILE A 2 4.00 6.56 13.51
C ILE A 2 3.09 7.12 14.62
N LYS A 3 1.85 7.47 14.26
CA LYS A 3 0.77 7.76 15.21
C LYS A 3 -0.46 6.96 14.82
N LEU A 4 -1.00 6.16 15.75
CA LEU A 4 -2.29 5.50 15.62
C LEU A 4 -3.28 6.19 16.57
N ASP A 5 -4.41 6.65 16.02
CA ASP A 5 -5.53 7.21 16.79
C ASP A 5 -6.83 6.52 16.38
N ARG A 6 -7.80 6.45 17.29
CA ARG A 6 -9.13 5.89 16.99
C ARG A 6 -10.22 6.89 17.39
N ARG A 7 -11.05 7.27 16.42
CA ARG A 7 -12.25 8.09 16.67
C ARG A 7 -13.47 7.34 16.17
N LYS A 8 -14.36 6.98 17.08
CA LYS A 8 -15.51 6.12 16.79
C LYS A 8 -15.04 4.82 16.11
N ASN A 9 -15.46 4.61 14.87
CA ASN A 9 -15.16 3.41 14.08
C ASN A 9 -13.99 3.62 13.09
N ILE A 10 -13.27 4.74 13.16
CA ILE A 10 -12.19 5.03 12.22
C ILE A 10 -10.85 5.00 12.96
N PHE A 11 -9.93 4.20 12.43
CA PHE A 11 -8.53 4.16 12.81
C PHE A 11 -7.75 5.10 11.90
N TYR A 12 -6.90 5.93 12.46
CA TYR A 12 -6.08 6.90 11.75
C TYR A 12 -4.62 6.52 11.95
N LEU A 13 -3.99 5.95 10.93
CA LEU A 13 -2.57 5.65 10.91
C LEU A 13 -1.83 6.77 10.18
N THR A 14 -1.09 7.59 10.91
CA THR A 14 -0.24 8.63 10.36
C THR A 14 1.21 8.17 10.34
N LEU A 15 1.80 8.10 9.15
CA LEU A 15 3.24 7.89 8.96
C LEU A 15 3.98 9.18 9.34
N ASP A 16 4.81 9.10 10.38
CA ASP A 16 5.44 10.26 11.03
C ASP A 16 6.93 9.98 11.32
N ASN A 17 7.67 9.67 10.25
CA ASN A 17 9.08 9.27 10.30
C ASN A 17 9.91 9.98 9.21
N GLU A 18 10.05 11.29 9.29
CA GLU A 18 10.73 12.12 8.27
C GLU A 18 10.15 11.87 6.87
N GLU A 19 10.88 11.23 5.95
CA GLU A 19 10.42 10.87 4.60
C GLU A 19 9.67 9.51 4.54
N ASN A 20 9.42 8.89 5.70
CA ASN A 20 8.81 7.58 5.88
C ASN A 20 9.50 6.50 5.04
N ARG A 21 10.83 6.44 5.18
CA ARG A 21 11.64 5.39 4.55
C ARG A 21 11.54 4.09 5.34
N TRP A 22 11.54 2.97 4.63
CA TRP A 22 11.31 1.65 5.18
C TRP A 22 12.61 0.98 5.61
N ASN A 23 12.65 0.60 6.88
CA ASN A 23 13.61 -0.31 7.48
C ASN A 23 12.84 -1.20 8.47
N THR A 24 13.50 -2.21 9.04
CA THR A 24 12.89 -3.16 10.00
C THR A 24 12.19 -2.47 11.17
N THR A 25 12.76 -1.39 11.71
CA THR A 25 12.16 -0.65 12.83
C THR A 25 10.82 -0.05 12.42
N PHE A 26 10.75 0.57 11.25
CA PHE A 26 9.51 1.16 10.75
C PHE A 26 8.47 0.09 10.41
N VAL A 27 8.88 -1.03 9.82
CA VAL A 27 8.02 -2.20 9.56
C VAL A 27 7.38 -2.69 10.86
N ARG A 28 8.20 -3.01 11.87
CA ARG A 28 7.73 -3.56 13.15
C ARG A 28 6.78 -2.61 13.87
N LYS A 29 7.01 -1.29 13.80
CA LYS A 29 6.10 -0.30 14.37
C LYS A 29 4.74 -0.28 13.68
N ILE A 30 4.69 -0.45 12.37
CA ILE A 30 3.41 -0.53 11.65
C ILE A 30 2.73 -1.89 11.90
N CYS A 31 3.49 -2.98 12.04
CA CYS A 31 2.93 -4.27 12.48
C CYS A 31 2.19 -4.13 13.82
N GLU A 32 2.80 -3.50 14.83
CA GLU A 32 2.15 -3.24 16.12
C GLU A 32 0.81 -2.50 15.97
N ALA A 33 0.75 -1.49 15.09
CA ALA A 33 -0.48 -0.74 14.83
C ALA A 33 -1.55 -1.58 14.11
N ILE A 34 -1.15 -2.43 13.16
CA ILE A 34 -2.07 -3.32 12.45
C ILE A 34 -2.60 -4.41 13.38
N ASP A 35 -1.76 -4.95 14.26
CA ASP A 35 -2.16 -5.92 15.29
C ASP A 35 -3.20 -5.32 16.26
N GLU A 36 -3.01 -4.05 16.67
CA GLU A 36 -3.99 -3.35 17.51
C GLU A 36 -5.35 -3.18 16.79
N ILE A 37 -5.33 -2.87 15.49
CA ILE A 37 -6.54 -2.74 14.68
C ILE A 37 -7.27 -4.09 14.54
N GLU A 38 -6.53 -5.17 14.31
CA GLU A 38 -7.07 -6.54 14.18
C GLU A 38 -7.61 -7.08 15.51
N ALA A 39 -7.01 -6.71 16.64
CA ALA A 39 -7.52 -7.06 17.96
C ALA A 39 -8.85 -6.36 18.30
N SER A 40 -9.14 -5.23 17.65
CA SER A 40 -10.36 -4.47 17.89
C SER A 40 -11.63 -5.17 17.36
N GLN A 41 -12.74 -4.93 18.05
CA GLN A 41 -14.04 -5.50 17.69
C GLN A 41 -15.01 -4.44 17.16
N GLY A 42 -16.03 -4.92 16.44
CA GLY A 42 -17.10 -4.08 15.87
C GLY A 42 -16.70 -3.36 14.58
N PRO A 43 -17.59 -2.49 14.07
CA PRO A 43 -17.36 -1.74 12.84
C PRO A 43 -16.05 -0.96 12.87
N GLY A 44 -15.44 -0.82 11.70
CA GLY A 44 -14.08 -0.32 11.57
C GLY A 44 -13.75 0.05 10.14
N ALA A 45 -12.99 1.12 9.95
CA ALA A 45 -12.21 1.37 8.74
C ALA A 45 -10.88 2.04 9.11
N LEU A 46 -9.84 1.80 8.31
CA LEU A 46 -8.52 2.41 8.45
C LEU A 46 -8.36 3.56 7.45
N VAL A 47 -7.85 4.69 7.91
CA VAL A 47 -7.31 5.79 7.09
C VAL A 47 -5.81 5.89 7.32
N THR A 48 -5.03 5.81 6.25
CA THR A 48 -3.57 5.94 6.31
C THR A 48 -3.13 7.18 5.54
N THR A 49 -2.31 8.04 6.15
CA THR A 49 -1.69 9.22 5.50
C THR A 49 -0.33 9.52 6.11
N SER A 50 0.36 10.58 5.65
CA SER A 50 1.59 11.04 6.29
C SER A 50 1.45 12.43 6.92
N SER A 51 2.23 12.66 7.98
CA SER A 51 2.47 14.00 8.51
C SER A 51 3.43 14.83 7.65
N ASN A 52 4.24 14.20 6.79
CA ASN A 52 5.19 14.89 5.93
C ASN A 52 4.47 15.53 4.73
N PRO A 53 4.68 16.83 4.44
CA PRO A 53 3.97 17.53 3.37
C PRO A 53 4.46 17.20 1.95
N LYS A 54 5.62 16.54 1.82
CA LYS A 54 6.27 16.19 0.54
C LYS A 54 6.19 14.70 0.24
N PHE A 55 6.25 13.83 1.25
CA PHE A 55 6.28 12.38 1.07
C PHE A 55 5.11 11.73 1.78
N PHE A 56 4.35 10.91 1.06
CA PHE A 56 3.59 9.84 1.71
C PHE A 56 4.59 8.81 2.23
N SER A 57 5.46 8.30 1.35
CA SER A 57 6.63 7.49 1.72
C SER A 57 7.66 7.47 0.59
N ASN A 58 8.93 7.64 0.94
CA ASN A 58 10.05 7.63 0.03
C ASN A 58 10.70 6.23 -0.14
N GLY A 59 9.94 5.16 0.10
CA GLY A 59 10.38 3.80 -0.21
C GLY A 59 11.44 3.25 0.74
N LEU A 60 12.23 2.29 0.26
CA LEU A 60 13.29 1.64 1.03
C LEU A 60 14.29 2.67 1.56
N ASP A 61 14.71 2.52 2.81
CA ASP A 61 15.80 3.30 3.38
C ASP A 61 17.15 2.83 2.79
N LEU A 62 17.57 3.50 1.70
CA LEU A 62 18.80 3.16 0.98
C LEU A 62 20.07 3.44 1.81
N ASP A 63 20.03 4.39 2.73
CA ASP A 63 21.16 4.66 3.62
C ASP A 63 21.29 3.55 4.68
N TRP A 64 20.16 3.07 5.20
CA TRP A 64 20.11 1.94 6.12
C TRP A 64 20.54 0.63 5.44
N ILE A 65 19.99 0.30 4.27
CA ILE A 65 20.33 -0.96 3.58
C ILE A 65 21.81 -1.04 3.20
N ALA A 66 22.45 0.10 2.91
CA ALA A 66 23.88 0.18 2.61
C ALA A 66 24.79 0.00 3.84
N LYS A 67 24.29 0.30 5.04
CA LYS A 67 25.06 0.28 6.30
C LYS A 67 24.73 -0.91 7.20
N THR A 68 23.63 -1.61 6.97
CA THR A 68 23.20 -2.76 7.77
C THR A 68 23.62 -4.06 7.09
N GLU A 69 24.06 -5.02 7.90
CA GLU A 69 24.48 -6.36 7.47
C GLU A 69 23.93 -7.42 8.43
N GLY A 70 23.98 -8.68 8.00
CA GLY A 70 23.58 -9.82 8.82
C GLY A 70 22.07 -9.91 9.08
N PRO A 71 21.66 -10.54 10.21
CA PRO A 71 20.27 -10.94 10.44
C PRO A 71 19.25 -9.80 10.33
N GLU A 72 19.63 -8.59 10.73
CA GLU A 72 18.71 -7.45 10.69
C GLU A 72 18.44 -6.97 9.25
N ARG A 73 19.44 -7.03 8.36
CA ARG A 73 19.23 -6.76 6.93
C ARG A 73 18.42 -7.87 6.28
N ASP A 74 18.74 -9.13 6.58
CA ASP A 74 18.07 -10.30 6.01
C ASP A 74 16.59 -10.38 6.42
N ALA A 75 16.25 -9.87 7.61
CA ALA A 75 14.89 -9.82 8.11
C ALA A 75 13.99 -8.81 7.40
N PHE A 76 14.54 -7.76 6.77
CA PHE A 76 13.74 -6.67 6.22
C PHE A 76 12.71 -7.13 5.18
N LEU A 77 13.16 -7.82 4.13
CA LEU A 77 12.27 -8.17 3.02
C LEU A 77 11.15 -9.13 3.47
N PRO A 78 11.42 -10.22 4.21
CA PRO A 78 10.37 -11.08 4.77
C PRO A 78 9.38 -10.33 5.68
N GLU A 79 9.88 -9.50 6.60
CA GLU A 79 9.01 -8.74 7.52
C GLU A 79 8.14 -7.73 6.78
N PHE A 80 8.71 -7.00 5.82
CA PHE A 80 7.98 -6.03 5.00
C PHE A 80 6.91 -6.72 4.16
N MET A 81 7.23 -7.84 3.51
CA MET A 81 6.26 -8.60 2.71
C MET A 81 5.14 -9.19 3.57
N ALA A 82 5.46 -9.69 4.76
CA ALA A 82 4.46 -10.17 5.72
C ALA A 82 3.49 -9.05 6.14
N LEU A 83 4.01 -7.86 6.44
CA LEU A 83 3.18 -6.70 6.72
C LEU A 83 2.29 -6.32 5.53
N MET A 84 2.81 -6.36 4.30
CA MET A 84 2.02 -6.07 3.10
C MET A 84 0.87 -7.09 2.93
N GLY A 85 1.14 -8.37 3.19
CA GLY A 85 0.13 -9.42 3.27
C GLY A 85 -0.98 -9.09 4.29
N ASN A 86 -0.60 -8.66 5.49
CA ASN A 86 -1.57 -8.27 6.53
C ASN A 86 -2.40 -7.04 6.13
N ILE A 87 -1.81 -6.05 5.46
CA ILE A 87 -2.55 -4.84 5.03
C ILE A 87 -3.53 -5.17 3.90
N ILE A 88 -3.10 -5.94 2.89
CA ILE A 88 -3.99 -6.27 1.76
C ILE A 88 -5.14 -7.18 2.18
N THR A 89 -4.94 -8.04 3.19
CA THR A 89 -5.99 -8.90 3.75
C THR A 89 -6.64 -8.35 5.04
N LEU A 90 -6.39 -7.08 5.39
CA LEU A 90 -6.91 -6.44 6.60
C LEU A 90 -8.43 -6.66 6.74
N SER A 91 -8.85 -7.03 7.95
CA SER A 91 -10.23 -7.45 8.27
C SER A 91 -11.26 -6.30 8.29
N ILE A 92 -10.81 -5.08 7.99
CA ILE A 92 -11.66 -3.90 7.80
C ILE A 92 -11.26 -3.16 6.52
N PRO A 93 -12.17 -2.34 5.95
CA PRO A 93 -11.85 -1.46 4.84
C PRO A 93 -10.68 -0.54 5.14
N SER A 94 -9.80 -0.34 4.16
CA SER A 94 -8.65 0.56 4.28
C SER A 94 -8.61 1.61 3.17
N VAL A 95 -8.39 2.87 3.56
CA VAL A 95 -8.32 4.04 2.68
C VAL A 95 -6.96 4.70 2.84
N CYS A 96 -6.22 4.84 1.74
CA CYS A 96 -4.93 5.53 1.70
C CYS A 96 -5.10 6.93 1.11
N ALA A 97 -4.68 7.94 1.87
CA ALA A 97 -4.61 9.34 1.44
C ALA A 97 -3.15 9.70 1.13
N ILE A 98 -2.78 9.62 -0.14
CA ILE A 98 -1.44 9.89 -0.66
C ILE A 98 -1.23 11.40 -0.78
N ASN A 99 -0.73 12.01 0.30
CA ASN A 99 -0.54 13.45 0.45
C ASN A 99 0.82 13.96 -0.06
N GLY A 100 1.64 13.09 -0.66
CA GLY A 100 2.97 13.40 -1.18
C GLY A 100 3.47 12.31 -2.13
N HIS A 101 4.77 12.26 -2.38
CA HIS A 101 5.38 11.18 -3.18
C HIS A 101 5.21 9.82 -2.48
N ALA A 102 4.87 8.81 -3.27
CA ALA A 102 4.83 7.40 -2.89
C ALA A 102 5.78 6.65 -3.86
N PHE A 103 6.97 6.32 -3.39
CA PHE A 103 8.02 5.70 -4.21
C PHE A 103 8.39 4.30 -3.73
N GLY A 104 8.61 3.39 -4.68
CA GLY A 104 8.96 1.98 -4.46
C GLY A 104 8.08 1.32 -3.40
N ALA A 105 8.67 0.85 -2.30
CA ALA A 105 7.97 0.31 -1.14
C ALA A 105 6.82 1.22 -0.63
N GLY A 106 6.95 2.55 -0.71
CA GLY A 106 5.88 3.49 -0.37
C GLY A 106 4.68 3.43 -1.32
N PHE A 107 4.92 3.19 -2.62
CA PHE A 107 3.85 2.95 -3.59
C PHE A 107 3.21 1.57 -3.37
N MET A 108 4.01 0.55 -3.06
CA MET A 108 3.52 -0.79 -2.71
C MET A 108 2.52 -0.74 -1.54
N VAL A 109 2.87 -0.05 -0.45
CA VAL A 109 2.00 0.08 0.73
C VAL A 109 0.69 0.78 0.39
N ALA A 110 0.75 1.82 -0.45
CA ALA A 110 -0.46 2.48 -0.93
C ALA A 110 -1.34 1.50 -1.72
N LEU A 111 -0.75 0.71 -2.62
CA LEU A 111 -1.47 -0.31 -3.40
C LEU A 111 -2.10 -1.39 -2.53
N CYS A 112 -1.52 -1.77 -1.39
CA CYS A 112 -2.16 -2.74 -0.48
C CYS A 112 -3.51 -2.26 0.09
N HIS A 113 -3.81 -0.96 0.07
CA HIS A 113 -5.10 -0.46 0.54
C HIS A 113 -6.26 -0.77 -0.42
N ASP A 114 -7.49 -0.78 0.10
CA ASP A 114 -8.69 -1.02 -0.69
C ASP A 114 -8.99 0.18 -1.60
N VAL A 115 -8.95 1.39 -1.01
CA VAL A 115 -9.18 2.65 -1.70
C VAL A 115 -7.93 3.52 -1.60
N ARG A 116 -7.58 4.19 -2.70
CA ARG A 116 -6.51 5.19 -2.73
C ARG A 116 -7.06 6.51 -3.27
N LEU A 117 -6.70 7.59 -2.60
CA LEU A 117 -6.89 8.96 -3.02
C LEU A 117 -5.52 9.63 -3.05
N MET A 118 -5.28 10.49 -4.02
CA MET A 118 -3.99 11.18 -4.14
C MET A 118 -4.22 12.67 -4.30
N ARG A 119 -3.33 13.48 -3.73
CA ARG A 119 -3.37 14.93 -3.98
C ARG A 119 -3.16 15.23 -5.48
N LYS A 120 -3.84 16.25 -6.00
CA LYS A 120 -3.84 16.58 -7.43
C LYS A 120 -2.67 17.45 -7.89
N ASP A 121 -2.16 18.29 -7.00
CA ASP A 121 -1.29 19.43 -7.31
C ASP A 121 0.20 19.10 -7.32
N ARG A 122 0.61 18.04 -6.62
CA ARG A 122 2.01 17.62 -6.50
C ARG A 122 2.14 16.15 -6.09
N GLY A 123 3.29 15.55 -6.36
CA GLY A 123 3.62 14.21 -5.88
C GLY A 123 3.53 13.21 -7.02
N PHE A 124 4.21 12.09 -6.83
CA PHE A 124 4.25 11.01 -7.80
C PHE A 124 4.02 9.69 -7.08
N ALA A 125 3.22 8.81 -7.69
CA ALA A 125 3.27 7.39 -7.42
C ALA A 125 4.21 6.75 -8.46
N CYS A 126 5.22 5.99 -8.01
CA CYS A 126 6.20 5.40 -8.94
C CYS A 126 6.89 4.18 -8.33
N ALA A 127 7.08 3.16 -9.16
CA ALA A 127 8.03 2.08 -8.94
C ALA A 127 9.32 2.44 -9.69
N ASN A 128 10.30 3.01 -8.97
CA ASN A 128 11.52 3.57 -9.56
C ASN A 128 12.74 2.64 -9.44
N GLU A 129 12.54 1.37 -9.13
CA GLU A 129 13.58 0.37 -8.87
C GLU A 129 14.57 0.26 -10.04
N ILE A 130 14.08 0.28 -11.28
CA ILE A 130 14.94 0.26 -12.48
C ILE A 130 15.86 1.49 -12.54
N GLU A 131 15.37 2.67 -12.16
CA GLU A 131 16.17 3.92 -12.19
C GLU A 131 17.31 3.88 -11.14
N ILE A 132 17.16 3.09 -10.08
CA ILE A 132 18.15 2.95 -8.99
C ILE A 132 18.91 1.62 -9.03
N GLY A 133 18.75 0.82 -10.09
CA GLY A 133 19.48 -0.44 -10.28
C GLY A 133 19.03 -1.58 -9.36
N MET A 134 17.78 -1.57 -8.90
CA MET A 134 17.19 -2.64 -8.08
C MET A 134 16.15 -3.44 -8.87
N LEU A 135 15.94 -4.69 -8.47
CA LEU A 135 14.87 -5.53 -8.99
C LEU A 135 13.66 -5.44 -8.06
N ILE A 136 12.47 -5.32 -8.66
CA ILE A 136 11.20 -5.47 -7.94
C ILE A 136 11.05 -6.95 -7.54
N PRO A 137 10.83 -7.27 -6.25
CA PRO A 137 10.60 -8.64 -5.80
C PRO A 137 9.34 -9.25 -6.43
N GLU A 138 9.36 -10.57 -6.67
CA GLU A 138 8.22 -11.30 -7.26
C GLU A 138 6.87 -11.06 -6.52
N PRO A 139 6.81 -11.02 -5.17
CA PRO A 139 5.55 -10.73 -4.48
C PRO A 139 5.01 -9.32 -4.77
N GLU A 140 5.88 -8.33 -4.98
CA GLU A 140 5.48 -6.97 -5.34
C GLU A 140 5.00 -6.88 -6.79
N LEU A 141 5.64 -7.60 -7.72
CA LEU A 141 5.13 -7.73 -9.09
C LEU A 141 3.74 -8.40 -9.14
N ALA A 142 3.51 -9.43 -8.34
CA ALA A 142 2.22 -10.08 -8.21
C ALA A 142 1.14 -9.11 -7.70
N LEU A 143 1.47 -8.32 -6.67
CA LEU A 143 0.60 -7.25 -6.17
C LEU A 143 0.27 -6.24 -7.27
N PHE A 144 1.27 -5.70 -7.95
CA PHE A 144 1.09 -4.68 -8.98
C PHE A 144 0.24 -5.20 -10.12
N LYS A 145 0.50 -6.42 -10.60
CA LYS A 145 -0.28 -7.06 -11.65
C LYS A 145 -1.76 -7.20 -11.27
N HIS A 146 -2.04 -7.43 -10.00
CA HIS A 146 -3.42 -7.52 -9.51
C HIS A 146 -4.07 -6.15 -9.32
N LYS A 147 -3.34 -5.16 -8.80
CA LYS A 147 -3.92 -3.89 -8.34
C LYS A 147 -3.87 -2.78 -9.39
N LEU A 148 -3.15 -2.98 -10.48
CA LEU A 148 -3.03 -2.05 -11.60
C LEU A 148 -3.72 -2.63 -12.86
N PRO A 149 -4.33 -1.77 -13.69
CA PRO A 149 -4.72 -2.18 -15.04
C PRO A 149 -3.51 -2.67 -15.86
N ALA A 150 -3.73 -3.62 -16.77
CA ALA A 150 -2.63 -4.32 -17.45
C ALA A 150 -1.68 -3.41 -18.23
N ASN A 151 -2.19 -2.37 -18.90
CA ASN A 151 -1.37 -1.37 -19.58
C ASN A 151 -0.55 -0.52 -18.59
N VAL A 152 -1.19 -0.14 -17.48
CA VAL A 152 -0.58 0.65 -16.39
C VAL A 152 0.53 -0.13 -15.69
N PHE A 153 0.35 -1.44 -15.52
CA PHE A 153 1.35 -2.34 -14.93
C PHE A 153 2.68 -2.27 -15.70
N PHE A 154 2.65 -2.41 -17.03
CA PHE A 154 3.87 -2.37 -17.84
C PHE A 154 4.53 -1.00 -17.79
N GLU A 155 3.76 0.09 -17.92
CA GLU A 155 4.30 1.46 -17.82
C GLU A 155 4.92 1.73 -16.44
N THR A 156 4.32 1.19 -15.39
CA THR A 156 4.82 1.33 -14.02
C THR A 156 6.12 0.55 -13.82
N VAL A 157 6.12 -0.74 -14.17
CA VAL A 157 7.24 -1.64 -13.88
C VAL A 157 8.40 -1.46 -14.86
N GLN A 158 8.12 -1.46 -16.16
CA GLN A 158 9.14 -1.50 -17.19
C GLN A 158 9.63 -0.11 -17.59
N LEU A 159 8.75 0.89 -17.54
CA LEU A 159 9.07 2.26 -17.95
C LEU A 159 9.29 3.21 -16.77
N ALA A 160 9.21 2.71 -15.53
CA ALA A 160 9.34 3.50 -14.31
C ALA A 160 8.49 4.79 -14.33
N ARG A 161 7.28 4.72 -14.91
CA ARG A 161 6.46 5.92 -15.12
C ARG A 161 6.15 6.57 -13.78
N ARG A 162 6.35 7.89 -13.71
CA ARG A 162 5.92 8.72 -12.58
C ARG A 162 4.49 9.18 -12.81
N TRP A 163 3.58 8.68 -11.99
CA TRP A 163 2.16 9.01 -12.09
C TRP A 163 1.84 10.23 -11.24
N THR A 164 1.42 11.32 -11.88
CA THR A 164 0.83 12.47 -11.18
C THR A 164 -0.53 12.07 -10.58
N GLY A 165 -1.08 12.87 -9.65
CA GLY A 165 -2.45 12.62 -9.14
C GLY A 165 -3.48 12.46 -10.27
N PRO A 166 -3.60 13.42 -11.20
CA PRO A 166 -4.54 13.32 -12.32
C PRO A 166 -4.30 12.12 -13.24
N ASP A 167 -3.04 11.83 -13.59
CA ASP A 167 -2.73 10.66 -14.43
C ASP A 167 -3.05 9.36 -13.71
N ALA A 168 -2.73 9.26 -12.42
CA ALA A 168 -3.02 8.11 -11.59
C ALA A 168 -4.53 7.84 -11.48
N ALA A 169 -5.34 8.90 -11.38
CA ALA A 169 -6.79 8.80 -11.37
C ALA A 169 -7.33 8.36 -12.74
N SER A 170 -6.87 8.99 -13.83
CA SER A 170 -7.26 8.62 -15.19
C SER A 170 -6.85 7.18 -15.56
N ALA A 171 -5.74 6.70 -15.01
CA ALA A 171 -5.23 5.36 -15.21
C ALA A 171 -5.88 4.32 -14.30
N GLY A 172 -6.71 4.71 -13.32
CA GLY A 172 -7.32 3.79 -12.36
C GLY A 172 -6.37 3.26 -11.28
N ILE A 173 -5.20 3.89 -11.08
CA ILE A 173 -4.29 3.59 -9.97
C ILE A 173 -4.93 4.05 -8.66
N VAL A 174 -5.46 5.28 -8.65
CA VAL A 174 -6.20 5.86 -7.54
C VAL A 174 -7.63 6.13 -7.96
N SER A 175 -8.55 6.17 -7.00
CA SER A 175 -9.96 6.43 -7.30
C SER A 175 -10.24 7.89 -7.66
N GLU A 176 -9.47 8.82 -7.09
CA GLU A 176 -9.64 10.25 -7.34
C GLU A 176 -8.35 11.03 -7.06
N ALA A 177 -8.16 12.12 -7.80
CA ALA A 177 -7.15 13.14 -7.56
C ALA A 177 -7.80 14.36 -6.92
N ILE A 178 -7.43 14.69 -5.68
CA ILE A 178 -8.14 15.65 -4.83
C ILE A 178 -7.21 16.81 -4.45
N ASP A 179 -7.75 18.01 -4.23
CA ASP A 179 -6.97 19.09 -3.61
C ASP A 179 -6.38 18.66 -2.25
N LEU A 180 -5.15 19.09 -1.94
CA LEU A 180 -4.50 18.69 -0.68
C LEU A 180 -5.36 19.05 0.55
N SER A 181 -6.03 20.21 0.53
CA SER A 181 -6.94 20.67 1.59
C SER A 181 -8.08 19.69 1.87
N ASP A 182 -8.56 19.02 0.83
CA ASP A 182 -9.75 18.18 0.88
C ASP A 182 -9.41 16.68 0.90
N LEU A 183 -8.16 16.32 0.62
CA LEU A 183 -7.70 14.93 0.52
C LEU A 183 -8.00 14.12 1.78
N LEU A 184 -7.54 14.58 2.95
CA LEU A 184 -7.76 13.86 4.21
C LEU A 184 -9.25 13.89 4.61
N PRO A 185 -9.97 15.02 4.58
CA PRO A 185 -11.42 15.05 4.79
C PRO A 185 -12.18 14.03 3.92
N LYS A 186 -11.86 13.94 2.63
CA LYS A 186 -12.49 12.99 1.70
C LYS A 186 -12.13 11.54 1.98
N ALA A 187 -10.88 11.27 2.38
CA ALA A 187 -10.48 9.93 2.81
C ALA A 187 -11.24 9.47 4.05
N ILE A 188 -11.47 10.37 5.00
CA ILE A 188 -12.25 10.11 6.21
C ILE A 188 -13.72 9.85 5.86
N GLU A 189 -14.34 10.73 5.06
CA GLU A 189 -15.71 10.54 4.56
C GLU A 189 -15.87 9.16 3.89
N LYS A 190 -14.91 8.79 3.03
CA LYS A 190 -14.89 7.48 2.38
C LYS A 190 -14.78 6.35 3.38
N ALA A 191 -13.89 6.44 4.37
CA ALA A 191 -13.73 5.42 5.40
C ALA A 191 -14.99 5.28 6.26
N GLU A 192 -15.63 6.39 6.65
CA GLU A 192 -16.89 6.40 7.38
C GLU A 192 -18.01 5.70 6.59
N SER A 193 -18.10 5.95 5.28
CA SER A 193 -19.07 5.26 4.41
C SER A 193 -18.87 3.74 4.36
N LEU A 194 -17.63 3.27 4.51
CA LEU A 194 -17.26 1.86 4.43
C LEU A 194 -17.23 1.15 5.79
N ALA A 195 -17.16 1.89 6.91
CA ALA A 195 -16.91 1.33 8.24
C ALA A 195 -17.93 0.25 8.67
N HIS A 196 -19.16 0.32 8.15
CA HIS A 196 -20.20 -0.68 8.40
C HIS A 196 -19.82 -2.09 7.90
N LEU A 197 -19.02 -2.20 6.83
CA LEU A 197 -18.52 -3.48 6.31
C LEU A 197 -17.59 -4.17 7.33
N GLY A 198 -16.87 -3.37 8.13
CA GLY A 198 -16.06 -3.84 9.25
C GLY A 198 -16.88 -4.44 10.40
N SER A 199 -18.22 -4.42 10.35
CA SER A 199 -19.04 -5.22 11.28
C SER A 199 -18.89 -6.72 11.04
N ASN A 200 -18.51 -7.12 9.82
CA ASN A 200 -18.35 -8.52 9.40
C ASN A 200 -16.88 -8.85 9.12
N ARG A 201 -15.99 -8.52 10.06
CA ARG A 201 -14.52 -8.62 9.88
C ARG A 201 -14.04 -9.96 9.33
N HIS A 202 -14.56 -11.05 9.89
CA HIS A 202 -14.23 -12.40 9.45
C HIS A 202 -14.59 -12.64 7.98
N VAL A 203 -15.77 -12.17 7.52
CA VAL A 203 -16.18 -12.28 6.11
C VAL A 203 -15.35 -11.35 5.23
N TYR A 204 -15.12 -10.11 5.68
CA TYR A 204 -14.36 -9.13 4.91
C TYR A 204 -12.93 -9.63 4.63
N ARG A 205 -12.24 -10.13 5.66
CA ARG A 205 -10.95 -10.81 5.52
C ARG A 205 -11.06 -12.04 4.64
N ALA A 206 -12.00 -12.95 4.89
CA ALA A 206 -12.13 -14.17 4.11
C ALA A 206 -12.35 -13.89 2.60
N MET A 207 -13.10 -12.84 2.25
CA MET A 207 -13.25 -12.42 0.86
C MET A 207 -11.94 -11.91 0.27
N LYS A 208 -11.17 -11.10 1.02
CA LYS A 208 -9.83 -10.68 0.61
C LYS A 208 -8.88 -11.87 0.44
N GLU A 209 -8.91 -12.85 1.35
CA GLU A 209 -8.13 -14.09 1.22
C GLU A 209 -8.53 -14.88 -0.04
N ARG A 210 -9.81 -14.88 -0.44
CA ARG A 210 -10.24 -15.51 -1.72
C ARG A 210 -9.78 -14.78 -2.97
N LEU A 211 -9.45 -13.49 -2.85
CA LEU A 211 -8.92 -12.66 -3.94
C LEU A 211 -7.38 -12.72 -4.01
N PHE A 212 -6.71 -12.71 -2.86
CA PHE A 212 -5.27 -12.46 -2.75
C PHE A 212 -4.47 -13.57 -2.06
N GLY A 213 -5.13 -14.47 -1.32
CA GLY A 213 -4.50 -15.52 -0.53
C GLY A 213 -4.12 -16.75 -1.37
N MET A 214 -3.93 -17.89 -0.70
CA MET A 214 -3.57 -19.15 -1.38
C MET A 214 -4.69 -19.66 -2.28
N SER A 215 -4.34 -20.11 -3.50
CA SER A 215 -5.29 -20.59 -4.52
C SER A 215 -6.46 -19.63 -4.75
N PRO A 216 -6.17 -18.34 -5.04
CA PRO A 216 -7.21 -17.34 -5.14
C PRO A 216 -8.10 -17.63 -6.35
N SER A 217 -9.40 -17.41 -6.19
CA SER A 217 -10.41 -17.77 -7.20
C SER A 217 -10.27 -17.05 -8.55
N ILE A 218 -9.41 -16.03 -8.63
CA ILE A 218 -9.25 -15.14 -9.78
C ILE A 218 -7.87 -15.18 -10.42
N ASN A 219 -6.91 -15.95 -9.87
CA ASN A 219 -5.60 -16.15 -10.50
C ASN A 219 -5.34 -17.66 -10.71
N ASP A 220 -5.26 -18.09 -11.98
CA ASP A 220 -4.91 -19.46 -12.34
C ASP A 220 -3.42 -19.77 -12.02
N VAL A 221 -3.09 -21.05 -11.88
CA VAL A 221 -1.81 -21.59 -11.39
C VAL A 221 -0.63 -21.31 -12.34
N HIS A 222 -0.92 -20.95 -13.60
CA HIS A 222 0.07 -20.70 -14.63
C HIS A 222 -0.04 -19.29 -15.22
N GLY A 223 1.08 -18.55 -15.21
CA GLY A 223 1.17 -17.22 -15.82
C GLY A 223 1.16 -17.25 -17.35
N ALA A 224 0.73 -16.14 -17.96
CA ALA A 224 0.57 -16.01 -19.41
C ALA A 224 1.83 -16.40 -20.22
N ALA A 225 3.03 -16.06 -19.74
CA ALA A 225 4.28 -16.42 -20.41
C ALA A 225 4.53 -17.95 -20.43
N HIS A 226 4.14 -18.67 -19.38
CA HIS A 226 4.21 -20.14 -19.35
C HIS A 226 3.20 -20.76 -20.32
N LEU A 227 1.96 -20.24 -20.34
CA LEU A 227 0.90 -20.70 -21.26
C LEU A 227 1.24 -20.47 -22.73
N LEU A 228 1.91 -19.36 -23.05
CA LEU A 228 2.32 -19.03 -24.42
C LEU A 228 3.50 -19.88 -24.90
N LYS A 229 4.41 -20.25 -24.00
CA LYS A 229 5.62 -21.03 -24.34
C LYS A 229 5.38 -22.53 -24.39
N ASN A 230 4.28 -23.02 -23.81
CA ASN A 230 4.06 -24.45 -23.57
C ASN A 230 2.65 -24.91 -24.01
N ARG A 231 2.07 -24.29 -25.05
CA ARG A 231 0.94 -24.82 -25.82
C ARG A 231 1.37 -25.22 -27.21
#